data_AF-A0A0E9SQZ5-F1
#
_entry.id   AF-A0A0E9SQZ5-F1
#
_cell.length_a   1.000
_cell.length_b   1.000
_cell.length_c   1.000
_cell.angle_alpha   90.00
_cell.angle_beta   90.00
_cell.angle_gamma   90.00
#
_symmetry.space_group_name_H-M   'P 1'
#
loop_
_entity.id
_entity.type
_entity.pdbx_description
1 polymer ?
#
loop_
_entity_poly.entity_id
_entity_poly.type
_entity_poly.pdbx_seq_one_letter_code
_entity_poly.pdbx_strand_id
1 'polypeptide(L)'
;MALQELNRCPFRVVDEINQGMDPVNERRVFDIVVRTACKGTTSQYFFITPKVLQNLSYADEMTVHCVHNGLQMLPPSKWNLESFIRRGKRKHKHMADQ
;
A
#
# COMPACT_ATOMS: atom_id res chain seq x y z
N MET A 1 1.44 -3.54 18.71
CA MET A 1 1.92 -2.16 18.45
C MET A 1 1.27 -1.19 19.42
N ALA A 2 1.77 -1.09 20.67
CA ALA A 2 1.06 -0.40 21.76
C ALA A 2 1.08 1.14 21.68
N LEU A 3 2.16 1.73 21.16
CA LEU A 3 2.32 3.19 21.11
C LEU A 3 1.75 3.84 19.84
N GLN A 4 1.42 3.06 18.81
CA GLN A 4 0.87 3.61 17.58
C GLN A 4 -0.56 4.13 17.79
N GLU A 5 -1.37 3.41 18.55
CA GLU A 5 -2.76 3.80 18.83
C GLU A 5 -2.88 5.10 19.65
N LEU A 6 -1.84 5.48 20.40
CA LEU A 6 -1.80 6.69 21.21
C LEU A 6 -1.40 7.95 20.43
N ASN A 7 -0.71 7.79 19.31
CA ASN A 7 -0.26 8.91 18.49
C ASN A 7 -1.29 9.23 17.42
N ARG A 8 -1.75 10.48 17.31
CA ARG A 8 -2.60 10.92 16.20
C ARG A 8 -1.75 11.42 15.04
N CYS A 9 -1.81 10.74 13.92
CA CYS A 9 -1.18 11.16 12.67
C CYS A 9 -2.13 10.92 11.49
N PRO A 10 -2.03 11.68 10.39
CA PRO A 10 -2.91 11.51 9.23
C PRO A 10 -2.66 10.18 8.49
N PHE A 11 -1.41 9.72 8.46
CA PHE A 11 -1.01 8.44 7.89
C PHE A 11 0.22 7.88 8.61
N ARG A 12 0.53 6.62 8.35
CA ARG A 12 1.70 5.91 8.87
C ARG A 12 2.37 5.12 7.77
N VAL A 13 3.69 5.03 7.83
CA VAL A 13 4.49 4.21 6.92
C VAL A 13 5.17 3.14 7.76
N VAL A 14 5.03 1.90 7.31
CA VAL A 14 5.68 0.72 7.88
C VAL A 14 6.51 0.10 6.75
N ASP A 15 7.83 0.08 6.91
CA ASP A 15 8.77 -0.41 5.90
C ASP A 15 9.56 -1.58 6.45
N GLU A 16 9.57 -2.70 5.72
CA GLU A 16 10.33 -3.93 6.01
C GLU A 16 10.23 -4.45 7.47
N ILE A 17 9.11 -4.20 8.16
CA ILE A 17 8.95 -4.54 9.60
C ILE A 17 9.12 -6.03 9.92
N ASN A 18 8.95 -6.89 8.92
CA ASN A 18 9.08 -8.33 9.03
C ASN A 18 10.48 -8.85 8.66
N GLN A 19 11.46 -7.99 8.39
CA GLN A 19 12.82 -8.43 8.04
C GLN A 19 13.54 -9.07 9.23
N GLY A 20 14.28 -10.15 8.96
CA GLY A 20 15.08 -10.88 9.98
C GLY A 20 14.26 -11.79 10.89
N MET A 21 12.97 -11.97 10.63
CA MET A 21 12.09 -12.89 11.35
C MET A 21 11.98 -14.23 10.63
N ASP A 22 11.72 -15.30 11.38
CA ASP A 22 11.34 -16.58 10.80
C ASP A 22 9.92 -16.49 10.18
N PRO A 23 9.54 -17.42 9.29
CA PRO A 23 8.27 -17.34 8.55
C PRO A 23 7.00 -17.29 9.42
N VAL A 24 7.03 -17.86 10.64
CA VAL A 24 5.89 -17.83 11.55
C VAL A 24 5.72 -16.42 12.12
N ASN A 25 6.82 -15.79 12.51
CA ASN A 25 6.80 -14.44 13.04
C ASN A 25 6.57 -13.38 11.96
N GLU A 26 7.09 -13.56 10.75
CA GLU A 26 6.78 -12.69 9.59
C GLU A 26 5.26 -12.60 9.37
N ARG A 27 4.55 -13.73 9.45
CA ARG A 27 3.09 -13.79 9.29
C ARG A 27 2.35 -13.13 10.46
N ARG A 28 2.76 -13.42 11.70
CA ARG A 28 2.12 -12.84 12.89
C ARG A 28 2.23 -11.32 12.92
N VAL A 29 3.38 -10.78 12.54
CA VAL A 29 3.58 -9.33 12.47
C VAL A 29 2.68 -8.72 11.39
N PHE A 30 2.55 -9.34 10.22
CA PHE A 30 1.62 -8.90 9.19
C PHE A 30 0.18 -8.84 9.72
N ASP A 31 -0.30 -9.92 10.35
CA ASP A 31 -1.68 -9.98 10.88
C ASP A 31 -1.93 -8.89 11.94
N ILE A 32 -0.93 -8.62 12.80
CA ILE A 32 -1.00 -7.53 13.79
C ILE A 32 -1.08 -6.17 13.10
N VAL A 33 -0.32 -5.95 12.01
CA VAL A 33 -0.36 -4.71 11.23
C VAL A 33 -1.73 -4.53 10.57
N VAL A 34 -2.24 -5.54 9.88
CA VAL A 34 -3.56 -5.51 9.23
C VAL A 34 -4.66 -5.21 10.23
N ARG A 35 -4.71 -5.96 11.34
CA ARG A 35 -5.71 -5.75 12.40
C ARG A 35 -5.64 -4.39 13.06
N THR A 36 -4.48 -3.74 13.05
CA THR A 36 -4.32 -2.39 13.60
C THR A 36 -4.76 -1.34 12.57
N ALA A 37 -4.35 -1.51 11.31
CA ALA A 37 -4.62 -0.57 10.23
C ALA A 37 -6.08 -0.54 9.76
N CYS A 38 -6.80 -1.65 9.91
CA CYS A 38 -8.19 -1.79 9.40
C CYS A 38 -9.24 -1.54 10.50
N LYS A 39 -8.86 -0.95 11.64
CA LYS A 39 -9.86 -0.52 12.65
C LYS A 39 -10.51 0.79 12.18
N GLY A 40 -11.82 0.91 12.32
CA GLY A 40 -12.62 2.02 11.77
C GLY A 40 -12.27 3.46 12.24
N THR A 41 -11.36 3.62 13.20
CA THR A 41 -10.92 4.93 13.72
C THR A 41 -9.42 5.19 13.52
N THR A 42 -8.75 4.40 12.69
CA THR A 42 -7.29 4.47 12.53
C THR A 42 -6.85 5.28 11.31
N SER A 43 -5.64 5.83 11.40
CA SER A 43 -4.96 6.57 10.31
C SER A 43 -4.75 5.67 9.09
N GLN A 44 -4.56 6.26 7.91
CA GLN A 44 -4.15 5.47 6.73
C GLN A 44 -2.77 4.84 6.94
N TYR A 45 -2.62 3.55 6.60
CA TYR A 45 -1.34 2.84 6.66
C TYR A 45 -0.80 2.57 5.25
N PHE A 46 0.47 2.89 5.06
CA PHE A 46 1.29 2.41 3.94
C PHE A 46 2.20 1.32 4.47
N PHE A 47 1.94 0.08 4.08
CA PHE A 47 2.81 -1.05 4.38
C PHE A 47 3.64 -1.38 3.14
N ILE A 48 4.95 -1.26 3.27
CA ILE A 48 5.92 -1.50 2.20
C ILE A 48 6.70 -2.76 2.55
N THR A 49 6.68 -3.73 1.64
CA THR A 49 7.42 -4.98 1.80
C THR A 49 7.90 -5.45 0.42
N PRO A 50 9.17 -5.90 0.30
CA PRO A 50 9.64 -6.56 -0.91
C PRO A 50 9.14 -8.01 -1.01
N LYS A 51 8.56 -8.54 0.08
CA LYS A 51 8.05 -9.92 0.18
C LYS A 51 6.52 -9.93 0.23
N VAL A 52 5.91 -10.65 -0.70
CA VAL A 52 4.49 -11.05 -0.59
C VAL A 52 4.46 -12.41 0.10
N LEU A 53 4.06 -12.45 1.36
CA LEU A 53 3.87 -13.75 2.04
C LEU A 53 2.64 -14.44 1.44
N GLN A 54 2.76 -15.74 1.17
CA GLN A 54 1.66 -16.52 0.63
C GLN A 54 0.59 -16.76 1.71
N ASN A 55 -0.67 -16.84 1.29
CA ASN A 55 -1.83 -17.11 2.16
C ASN A 55 -1.99 -16.09 3.29
N LEU A 56 -1.73 -14.81 3.02
CA LEU A 56 -2.06 -13.73 3.95
C LEU A 56 -3.55 -13.41 3.92
N SER A 57 -4.11 -13.04 5.07
CA SER A 57 -5.48 -12.54 5.14
C SER A 57 -5.48 -11.06 4.79
N TYR A 58 -6.18 -10.70 3.72
CA TYR A 58 -6.40 -9.31 3.32
C TYR A 58 -7.80 -8.89 3.80
N ALA A 59 -7.90 -7.71 4.40
CA ALA A 59 -9.18 -7.13 4.76
C ALA A 59 -9.75 -6.31 3.59
N ASP A 60 -11.06 -6.11 3.55
CA ASP A 60 -11.75 -5.41 2.46
C ASP A 60 -11.32 -3.93 2.36
N GLU A 61 -10.84 -3.34 3.45
CA GLU A 61 -10.31 -1.98 3.52
C GLU A 61 -8.91 -1.85 2.91
N MET A 62 -8.24 -2.97 2.61
CA MET A 62 -6.88 -2.97 2.10
C MET A 62 -6.85 -2.77 0.59
N THR A 63 -5.91 -1.93 0.13
CA THR A 63 -5.56 -1.82 -1.28
C THR A 63 -4.12 -2.27 -1.48
N VAL A 64 -3.91 -3.20 -2.42
CA VAL A 64 -2.57 -3.71 -2.75
C VAL A 64 -2.05 -3.03 -4.01
N HIS A 65 -0.85 -2.45 -3.91
CA HIS A 65 -0.15 -1.86 -5.04
C HIS A 65 1.15 -2.62 -5.32
N CYS A 66 1.24 -3.24 -6.50
CA CYS A 66 2.46 -3.88 -6.98
C CYS A 66 3.27 -2.87 -7.81
N VAL A 67 4.45 -2.49 -7.34
CA VAL A 67 5.38 -1.62 -8.07
C VAL A 67 6.38 -2.50 -8.82
N HIS A 68 6.37 -2.44 -10.15
CA HIS A 68 7.27 -3.20 -11.01
C HIS A 68 7.86 -2.32 -12.10
N ASN A 69 9.19 -2.22 -12.13
CA ASN A 69 9.93 -1.54 -13.19
C ASN A 69 10.21 -2.51 -14.35
N GLY A 70 9.17 -2.81 -15.13
CA GLY A 70 9.28 -3.75 -16.26
C GLY A 70 9.92 -3.13 -17.49
N LEU A 71 10.33 -3.98 -18.45
CA LEU A 71 10.98 -3.56 -19.70
C LEU A 71 10.18 -2.55 -20.54
N GLN A 72 8.86 -2.53 -20.39
CA GLN A 72 7.95 -1.60 -21.08
C GLN A 72 7.72 -0.29 -20.32
N MET A 73 8.34 -0.11 -19.15
CA MET A 73 8.18 1.11 -18.38
C MET A 73 8.89 2.28 -19.06
N LEU A 74 8.26 3.47 -19.02
CA LEU A 74 8.89 4.67 -19.54
C LEU A 74 10.17 4.98 -18.73
N PRO A 75 11.31 5.27 -19.39
CA PRO A 75 12.47 5.81 -18.70
C PRO A 75 12.08 7.06 -17.88
N PRO A 76 12.70 7.29 -16.71
CA PRO A 76 12.38 8.45 -15.87
C PRO A 76 12.48 9.78 -16.62
N SER A 77 13.44 9.90 -17.54
CA SER A 77 13.62 11.09 -18.40
C SER A 77 12.48 11.35 -19.38
N LYS A 78 11.65 10.34 -19.66
CA LYS A 78 10.48 10.43 -20.54
C LYS A 78 9.16 10.53 -19.76
N TRP A 79 9.22 10.54 -18.41
CA TRP A 79 8.04 10.73 -17.59
C TRP A 79 7.52 12.16 -17.70
N ASN A 80 6.20 12.31 -17.85
CA ASN A 80 5.55 13.62 -17.95
C ASN A 80 4.26 13.63 -17.11
N LEU A 81 4.31 14.34 -15.99
CA LEU A 81 3.21 14.41 -15.02
C LEU A 81 1.94 15.01 -15.63
N GLU A 82 2.06 16.08 -16.41
CA GLU A 82 0.90 16.75 -17.02
C GLU A 82 0.14 15.82 -17.98
N SER A 83 0.88 15.06 -18.79
CA SER A 83 0.30 14.09 -19.71
C SER A 83 -0.37 12.94 -18.97
N PHE A 84 0.20 12.48 -17.85
CA PHE A 84 -0.41 11.49 -16.99
C PHE A 84 -1.74 12.00 -16.39
N ILE A 85 -1.74 13.20 -15.78
CA ILE A 85 -2.94 13.83 -15.21
C ILE A 85 -4.01 14.03 -16.29
N ARG A 86 -3.63 14.53 -17.47
CA ARG A 86 -4.55 14.74 -18.60
C ARG A 86 -5.21 13.44 -19.05
N ARG A 87 -4.46 12.33 -19.12
CA ARG A 87 -5.00 11.00 -19.45
C ARG A 87 -5.98 10.50 -18.38
N GLY A 88 -5.67 10.70 -17.10
CA GLY A 88 -6.56 10.35 -15.98
C GLY A 88 -7.89 11.10 -16.05
N LYS A 89 -7.87 12.41 -16.28
CA LYS A 89 -9.09 13.24 -16.41
C LYS A 89 -9.98 12.80 -17.58
N ARG A 90 -9.40 12.39 -18.72
CA ARG A 90 -10.15 11.86 -19.87
C ARG A 90 -10.88 10.56 -19.54
N LYS A 91 -10.22 9.63 -18.85
CA LYS A 91 -10.83 8.37 -18.41
C LYS A 91 -12.00 8.61 -17.45
N HIS A 92 -11.83 9.49 -16.46
CA HIS A 92 -12.90 9.82 -15.52
C HIS A 92 -14.13 10.42 -16.20
N LYS A 93 -13.94 11.31 -17.18
CA LYS A 93 -15.05 11.87 -17.95
C LYS A 93 -15.79 10.79 -18.74
N HIS A 94 -15.06 9.88 -19.38
CA HIS A 94 -15.66 8.80 -20.17
C HIS A 94 -16.45 7.78 -19.33
N MET A 95 -16.09 7.58 -18.05
CA MET A 95 -16.83 6.75 -17.11
C MET A 95 -18.05 7.46 -16.49
N ALA A 96 -18.08 8.79 -16.50
CA ALA A 96 -19.21 9.57 -16.00
C ALA A 96 -20.28 9.81 -17.09
N ASP A 97 -19.90 9.67 -18.36
CA ASP A 97 -20.78 9.80 -19.53
C ASP A 97 -21.42 8.44 -19.94
N GLN A 98 -21.16 7.35 -19.20
CA GLN A 98 -21.81 6.02 -19.30
C GLN A 98 -22.69 5.78 -18.08
#